data_AF-A0A418WI06-F1
#
_entry.id   AF-A0A418WI06-F1
#
_cell.length_a   1.000
_cell.length_b   1.000
_cell.length_c   1.000
_cell.angle_alpha   90.00
_cell.angle_beta   90.00
_cell.angle_gamma   90.00
#
_symmetry.space_group_name_H-M   'P 1'
#
loop_
_entity.id
_entity.type
_entity.pdbx_description
1 polymer ?
#
loop_
_entity_poly.entity_id
_entity_poly.type
_entity_poly.pdbx_seq_one_letter_code
_entity_poly.pdbx_strand_id
1 'polypeptide(L)'
;MLSITEKLVPVEQYLSADPPDRDDVAGLFREASDFLLSHSWCTEIVEGRIGEAIPGILGLFLVRIVPGRPEVDEQLWVVVGDLPPAYLVCDDCHDAASALQGYLFEMSRWVQAVERGEPVSGLIPVNAPPTAEWAVALKRRLQFIEQKILGQPTD
;
A
#
# COMPACT_ATOMS: atom_id res chain seq x y z
N MET A 1 -20.07 7.21 -8.16
CA MET A 1 -19.99 7.04 -6.70
C MET A 1 -20.08 5.54 -6.44
N LEU A 2 -18.93 4.85 -6.43
CA LEU A 2 -18.91 3.43 -6.11
C LEU A 2 -19.12 3.30 -4.60
N SER A 3 -20.36 3.06 -4.20
CA SER A 3 -20.65 2.46 -2.89
C SER A 3 -20.25 0.99 -2.98
N ILE A 4 -19.01 0.67 -2.64
CA ILE A 4 -18.63 -0.71 -2.36
C ILE A 4 -18.59 -0.80 -0.84
N THR A 5 -19.53 -1.55 -0.28
CA THR A 5 -19.34 -2.14 1.06
C THR A 5 -18.23 -3.17 0.89
N GLU A 6 -16.97 -2.73 0.94
CA GLU A 6 -15.82 -3.59 0.69
C GLU A 6 -15.68 -4.61 1.81
N LYS A 7 -16.13 -5.83 1.52
CA LYS A 7 -15.91 -6.96 2.41
C LYS A 7 -14.50 -7.48 2.13
N LEU A 8 -13.56 -7.13 3.00
CA LEU A 8 -12.19 -7.63 2.92
C LEU A 8 -12.17 -9.16 2.94
N VAL A 9 -11.47 -9.76 1.98
CA VAL A 9 -11.39 -11.22 1.84
C VAL A 9 -10.14 -11.73 2.55
N PRO A 10 -10.23 -12.70 3.47
CA PRO A 10 -9.03 -13.32 4.06
C PRO A 10 -8.12 -13.89 2.97
N VAL A 11 -6.83 -13.57 3.01
CA VAL A 11 -5.86 -14.03 1.99
C VAL A 11 -5.83 -15.55 1.93
N GLU A 12 -5.77 -16.22 3.08
CA GLU A 12 -5.78 -17.69 3.14
C GLU A 12 -7.02 -18.30 2.47
N GLN A 13 -8.20 -17.71 2.69
CA GLN A 13 -9.43 -18.16 2.06
C GLN A 13 -9.37 -17.99 0.55
N TYR A 14 -8.90 -16.83 0.07
CA TYR A 14 -8.77 -16.55 -1.36
C TYR A 14 -7.78 -17.53 -2.03
N LEU A 15 -6.61 -17.76 -1.43
CA LEU A 15 -5.61 -18.68 -1.98
C LEU A 15 -6.06 -20.14 -1.96
N SER A 16 -6.88 -20.53 -0.99
CA SER A 16 -7.45 -21.88 -0.90
C SER A 16 -8.54 -22.14 -1.94
N ALA A 17 -9.19 -21.08 -2.44
CA ALA A 17 -10.20 -21.17 -3.48
C ALA A 17 -9.61 -21.39 -4.89
N ASP A 18 -8.27 -21.31 -5.01
CA ASP A 18 -7.51 -21.52 -6.25
C ASP A 18 -7.98 -20.69 -7.47
N PRO A 19 -8.08 -19.36 -7.34
CA PRO A 19 -8.45 -18.50 -8.47
C PRO A 19 -7.31 -18.43 -9.51
N PRO A 20 -7.60 -18.02 -10.76
CA PRO A 20 -6.61 -17.99 -11.84
C PRO A 20 -5.36 -17.15 -11.56
N ASP A 21 -5.50 -16.10 -10.76
CA ASP A 21 -4.48 -15.12 -10.34
C ASP A 21 -3.91 -15.41 -8.94
N ARG A 22 -4.17 -16.61 -8.39
CA ARG A 22 -3.72 -17.05 -7.06
C ARG A 22 -2.25 -16.77 -6.80
N ASP A 23 -1.38 -17.16 -7.73
CA ASP A 23 0.07 -17.09 -7.52
C ASP A 23 0.57 -15.64 -7.54
N ASP A 24 -0.05 -14.77 -8.33
CA ASP A 24 0.26 -13.34 -8.37
C ASP A 24 -0.16 -12.66 -7.06
N VAL A 25 -1.36 -12.94 -6.57
CA VAL A 25 -1.84 -12.41 -5.28
C VAL A 25 -1.02 -12.96 -4.11
N ALA A 26 -0.62 -14.23 -4.15
CA ALA A 26 0.29 -14.80 -3.16
C ALA A 26 1.68 -14.12 -3.19
N GLY A 27 2.16 -13.75 -4.38
CA GLY A 27 3.38 -12.98 -4.56
C GLY A 27 3.29 -11.60 -3.92
N LEU A 28 2.24 -10.85 -4.22
CA LEU A 28 1.99 -9.53 -3.62
C LEU A 28 1.84 -9.61 -2.09
N PHE A 29 1.12 -10.59 -1.57
CA PHE A 29 0.97 -10.73 -0.12
C PHE A 29 2.29 -11.12 0.57
N ARG A 30 3.13 -11.94 -0.09
CA ARG A 30 4.49 -12.24 0.39
C ARG A 30 5.34 -10.98 0.45
N GLU A 31 5.30 -10.15 -0.60
CA GLU A 31 6.01 -8.86 -0.63
C GLU A 31 5.57 -7.94 0.53
N ALA A 32 4.26 -7.83 0.78
CA ALA A 32 3.73 -7.06 1.91
C ALA A 32 4.20 -7.60 3.27
N SER A 33 4.23 -8.93 3.41
CA SER A 33 4.69 -9.60 4.63
C SER A 33 6.19 -9.37 4.85
N ASP A 34 7.01 -9.55 3.83
CA ASP A 34 8.46 -9.34 3.88
C ASP A 34 8.80 -7.88 4.17
N PHE A 35 8.06 -6.93 3.60
CA PHE A 35 8.19 -5.51 3.89
C PHE A 35 7.94 -5.22 5.38
N LEU A 36 6.83 -5.67 5.94
CA LEU A 36 6.53 -5.49 7.36
C LEU A 36 7.58 -6.15 8.26
N LEU A 37 7.95 -7.40 7.98
CA LEU A 37 8.95 -8.15 8.75
C LEU A 37 10.37 -7.58 8.62
N SER A 38 10.65 -6.76 7.61
CA SER A 38 11.92 -6.02 7.51
C SER A 38 12.07 -4.97 8.62
N HIS A 39 10.96 -4.56 9.24
CA HIS A 39 10.96 -3.65 10.36
C HIS A 39 11.08 -4.40 11.69
N SER A 40 12.08 -4.02 12.50
CA SER A 40 12.32 -4.63 13.83
C SER A 40 11.14 -4.58 14.83
N TRP A 41 10.11 -3.77 14.54
CA TRP A 41 8.91 -3.67 15.37
C TRP A 41 7.82 -4.67 14.96
N CYS A 42 7.90 -5.31 13.79
CA CYS A 42 6.97 -6.35 13.38
C CYS A 42 7.58 -7.71 13.75
N THR A 43 7.02 -8.40 14.74
CA THR A 43 7.55 -9.69 15.19
C THR A 43 7.03 -10.84 14.32
N GLU A 44 5.76 -10.77 13.93
CA GLU A 44 5.06 -11.84 13.22
C GLU A 44 3.88 -11.27 12.41
N ILE A 45 3.59 -11.89 11.26
CA ILE A 45 2.35 -11.67 10.50
C ILE A 45 1.32 -12.70 10.96
N VAL A 46 0.19 -12.25 11.51
CA VAL A 46 -0.85 -13.15 12.03
C VAL A 46 -1.88 -13.50 10.96
N GLU A 47 -2.39 -12.50 10.25
CA GLU A 47 -3.32 -12.70 9.14
C GLU A 47 -3.28 -11.52 8.17
N GLY A 48 -3.71 -11.75 6.93
CA GLY A 48 -3.91 -10.72 5.92
C GLY A 48 -5.31 -10.78 5.33
N ARG A 49 -5.84 -9.62 4.97
CA ARG A 49 -7.09 -9.47 4.23
C ARG A 49 -6.86 -8.61 3.00
N ILE A 50 -7.42 -9.03 1.87
CA ILE A 50 -7.34 -8.33 0.59
C ILE A 50 -8.31 -7.16 0.64
N GLY A 51 -7.76 -5.94 0.52
CA GLY A 51 -8.52 -4.74 0.18
C GLY A 51 -8.67 -4.62 -1.32
N GLU A 52 -7.55 -4.65 -2.04
CA GLU A 52 -7.50 -4.64 -3.50
C GLU A 52 -6.25 -5.42 -3.94
N ALA A 53 -6.33 -6.16 -5.04
CA ALA A 53 -5.17 -6.86 -5.58
C ALA A 53 -5.26 -6.89 -7.11
N ILE A 54 -4.32 -6.18 -7.74
CA ILE A 54 -4.22 -6.08 -9.19
C ILE A 54 -2.85 -6.65 -9.57
N PRO A 55 -2.81 -7.90 -10.06
CA PRO A 55 -1.58 -8.57 -10.47
C PRO A 55 -0.66 -7.68 -11.32
N GLY A 56 0.61 -7.61 -10.92
CA GLY A 56 1.65 -6.80 -11.59
C GLY A 56 1.56 -5.29 -11.39
N ILE A 57 0.58 -4.79 -10.62
CA ILE A 57 0.38 -3.35 -10.40
C ILE A 57 0.41 -3.01 -8.90
N LEU A 58 -0.52 -3.54 -8.12
CA LEU A 58 -0.78 -3.11 -6.74
C LEU A 58 -1.31 -4.27 -5.91
N GLY A 59 -0.75 -4.45 -4.71
CA GLY A 59 -1.40 -5.17 -3.63
C GLY A 59 -1.72 -4.20 -2.48
N LEU A 60 -2.98 -4.19 -2.05
CA LEU A 60 -3.45 -3.46 -0.87
C LEU A 60 -4.06 -4.44 0.11
N PHE A 61 -3.40 -4.59 1.26
CA PHE A 61 -3.78 -5.55 2.29
C PHE A 61 -3.99 -4.88 3.63
N LEU A 62 -5.02 -5.31 4.37
CA LEU A 62 -5.09 -5.07 5.80
C LEU A 62 -4.40 -6.24 6.49
N VAL A 63 -3.29 -5.97 7.18
CA VAL A 63 -2.44 -6.97 7.81
C VAL A 63 -2.51 -6.81 9.32
N ARG A 64 -2.72 -7.92 10.02
CA ARG A 64 -2.62 -7.98 11.48
C ARG A 64 -1.29 -8.59 11.88
N ILE A 65 -0.58 -7.95 12.80
CA ILE A 65 0.77 -8.32 13.22
C ILE A 65 0.85 -8.58 14.73
N VAL A 66 1.94 -9.20 15.16
CA VAL A 66 2.39 -9.14 16.55
C VAL A 66 3.39 -7.99 16.68
N PRO A 67 3.02 -6.86 17.30
CA PRO A 67 3.95 -5.76 17.49
C PRO A 67 5.00 -6.13 18.54
N GLY A 68 6.26 -5.81 18.27
CA GLY A 68 7.36 -5.95 19.22
C GLY A 68 7.44 -4.81 20.24
N ARG A 69 6.58 -3.79 20.12
CA ARG A 69 6.54 -2.60 20.97
C ARG A 69 5.10 -2.10 21.16
N PRO A 70 4.74 -1.52 22.32
CA PRO A 70 3.37 -1.13 22.63
C PRO A 70 2.86 0.08 21.83
N GLU A 71 3.74 0.90 21.26
CA GLU A 71 3.38 2.06 20.44
C GLU A 71 3.03 1.74 18.97
N VAL A 72 3.06 0.46 18.60
CA VAL A 72 2.83 0.00 17.23
C VAL A 72 1.46 -0.64 17.14
N ASP A 73 0.64 -0.17 16.22
CA ASP A 73 -0.69 -0.71 15.99
C ASP A 73 -0.63 -2.18 15.54
N GLU A 74 -1.57 -2.98 16.02
CA GLU A 74 -1.68 -4.39 15.66
C GLU A 74 -2.21 -4.60 14.24
N GLN A 75 -2.84 -3.58 13.65
CA GLN A 75 -3.42 -3.62 12.31
C GLN A 75 -2.89 -2.47 11.47
N LEU A 76 -2.40 -2.80 10.28
CA LEU A 76 -1.83 -1.85 9.34
C LEU A 76 -2.36 -2.13 7.94
N TRP A 77 -2.64 -1.07 7.21
CA TRP A 77 -2.75 -1.18 5.75
C TRP A 77 -1.37 -1.24 5.15
N VAL A 78 -1.18 -2.08 4.14
CA VAL A 78 0.08 -2.23 3.43
C VAL A 78 -0.16 -2.16 1.93
N VAL A 79 0.62 -1.29 1.27
CA VAL A 79 0.65 -1.13 -0.17
C VAL A 79 1.98 -1.67 -0.70
N VAL A 80 1.93 -2.50 -1.74
CA VAL A 80 3.09 -3.10 -2.43
C VAL A 80 2.82 -3.24 -3.93
N GLY A 81 3.84 -3.66 -4.71
CA GLY A 81 3.73 -3.92 -6.14
C GLY A 81 4.68 -3.06 -6.98
N ASP A 82 4.20 -2.55 -8.13
CA ASP A 82 4.97 -1.67 -9.04
C ASP A 82 5.00 -0.22 -8.52
N LEU A 83 5.27 -0.09 -7.22
CA LEU A 83 5.14 1.11 -6.40
C LEU A 83 6.05 0.99 -5.17
N PRO A 84 6.49 2.11 -4.57
CA PRO A 84 7.17 2.09 -3.28
C PRO A 84 6.29 1.42 -2.20
N PRO A 85 6.80 0.41 -1.47
CA PRO A 85 6.04 -0.23 -0.42
C PRO A 85 5.86 0.72 0.76
N ALA A 86 4.67 0.69 1.37
CA ALA A 86 4.32 1.56 2.48
C ALA A 86 3.30 0.90 3.39
N TYR A 87 3.34 1.25 4.68
CA TYR A 87 2.26 0.94 5.62
C TYR A 87 1.55 2.22 6.07
N LEU A 88 0.27 2.10 6.41
CA LEU A 88 -0.56 3.17 6.95
C LEU A 88 -1.28 2.68 8.21
N VAL A 89 -1.42 3.57 9.19
CA VAL A 89 -2.22 3.32 10.40
C VAL A 89 -3.71 3.41 10.08
N CYS A 90 -4.54 2.66 10.81
CA CYS A 90 -5.98 2.58 10.54
C CYS A 90 -6.79 3.78 11.07
N ASP A 91 -6.19 4.66 11.87
CA ASP A 91 -6.86 5.82 12.50
C ASP A 91 -7.48 6.77 11.48
N ASP A 92 -6.80 7.01 10.36
CA ASP A 92 -7.26 7.87 9.27
C ASP A 92 -7.71 7.06 8.02
N CYS A 93 -7.58 5.73 8.07
CA CYS A 93 -7.77 4.82 6.94
C CYS A 93 -8.65 3.63 7.36
N HIS A 94 -9.97 3.84 7.37
CA HIS A 94 -10.93 2.87 7.90
C HIS A 94 -11.32 1.75 6.91
N ASP A 95 -11.04 1.95 5.62
CA ASP A 95 -11.36 1.02 4.54
C ASP A 95 -10.28 1.05 3.45
N ALA A 96 -10.37 0.15 2.46
CA ALA A 96 -9.34 0.02 1.43
C ALA A 96 -9.28 1.28 0.54
N ALA A 97 -10.42 1.89 0.24
CA ALA A 97 -10.47 3.14 -0.51
C ALA A 97 -9.74 4.30 0.19
N SER A 98 -10.01 4.53 1.49
CA SER A 98 -9.33 5.56 2.28
C SER A 98 -7.84 5.24 2.49
N ALA A 99 -7.47 3.97 2.67
CA ALA A 99 -6.08 3.55 2.71
C ALA A 99 -5.34 3.86 1.40
N LEU A 100 -5.93 3.53 0.25
CA LEU A 100 -5.33 3.83 -1.04
C LEU A 100 -5.21 5.36 -1.25
N GLN A 101 -6.23 6.13 -0.87
CA GLN A 101 -6.18 7.59 -0.93
C GLN A 101 -5.08 8.17 -0.03
N GLY A 102 -4.94 7.67 1.20
CA GLY A 102 -3.87 8.08 2.12
C GLY A 102 -2.49 7.78 1.55
N TYR A 103 -2.31 6.61 0.95
CA TYR A 103 -1.07 6.25 0.24
C TYR A 103 -0.76 7.22 -0.90
N LEU A 104 -1.74 7.48 -1.78
CA LEU A 104 -1.57 8.38 -2.92
C LEU A 104 -1.23 9.80 -2.46
N PHE A 105 -1.85 10.26 -1.37
CA PHE A 105 -1.58 11.57 -0.76
C PHE A 105 -0.13 11.67 -0.27
N GLU A 106 0.34 10.72 0.53
CA GLU A 106 1.71 10.76 1.07
C GLU A 106 2.78 10.61 -0.03
N MET A 107 2.55 9.75 -1.03
CA MET A 107 3.45 9.64 -2.18
C MET A 107 3.45 10.90 -3.03
N SER A 108 2.31 11.58 -3.17
CA SER A 108 2.23 12.86 -3.87
C SER A 108 2.98 13.97 -3.13
N ARG A 109 2.99 13.96 -1.79
CA ARG A 109 3.80 14.89 -1.00
C ARG A 109 5.29 14.68 -1.25
N TRP A 110 5.73 13.42 -1.34
CA TRP A 110 7.12 13.11 -1.69
C TRP A 110 7.49 13.65 -3.08
N VAL A 111 6.64 13.41 -4.09
CA VAL A 111 6.84 13.93 -5.45
C VAL A 111 6.95 15.46 -5.44
N GLN A 112 6.03 16.15 -4.75
CA GLN A 112 6.03 17.61 -4.69
C GLN A 112 7.27 18.18 -4.00
N ALA A 113 7.74 17.55 -2.92
CA ALA A 113 8.96 17.96 -2.24
C ALA A 113 10.17 17.86 -3.17
N VAL A 114 10.30 16.75 -3.91
CA VAL A 114 11.38 16.58 -4.90
C VAL A 114 11.28 17.60 -6.03
N GLU A 115 10.07 17.85 -6.57
CA GLU A 115 9.85 18.87 -7.62
C GLU A 115 10.22 20.29 -7.16
N ARG A 116 10.08 20.59 -5.86
CA ARG A 116 10.41 21.89 -5.25
C ARG A 116 11.84 22.00 -4.72
N GLY A 117 12.60 20.90 -4.71
CA GLY A 117 13.92 20.85 -4.07
C GLY A 117 13.86 20.93 -2.54
N GLU A 118 12.74 20.51 -1.94
CA GLU A 118 12.52 20.47 -0.50
C GLU A 118 13.02 19.13 0.10
N PRO A 119 13.36 19.10 1.41
CA PRO A 119 13.75 17.87 2.09
C PRO A 119 12.62 16.83 2.16
N VAL A 120 12.96 15.55 1.97
CA VAL A 120 12.00 14.43 2.06
C VAL A 120 12.08 13.63 3.39
N SER A 121 12.98 14.01 4.31
CA SER A 121 13.28 13.22 5.51
C SER A 121 12.15 13.12 6.55
N GLY A 122 11.13 13.98 6.45
CA GLY A 122 9.93 13.94 7.29
C GLY A 122 8.69 13.37 6.57
N LEU A 123 8.86 12.81 5.37
CA LEU A 123 7.79 12.21 4.59
C LEU A 123 7.86 10.68 4.69
N ILE A 124 6.83 10.00 4.20
CA ILE A 124 6.87 8.55 4.09
C ILE A 124 8.12 8.12 3.27
N PRO A 125 8.88 7.12 3.74
CA PRO A 125 10.06 6.68 3.01
C PRO A 125 9.70 6.15 1.63
N VAL A 126 10.43 6.63 0.61
CA VAL A 126 10.42 6.08 -0.74
C VAL A 126 11.76 5.42 -0.99
N ASN A 127 11.76 4.16 -1.43
CA ASN A 127 12.94 3.35 -1.71
C ASN A 127 13.64 3.73 -3.03
N ALA A 128 13.70 5.03 -3.33
CA ALA A 128 14.34 5.58 -4.52
C ALA A 128 15.04 6.91 -4.19
N PRO A 129 16.12 7.28 -4.92
CA PRO A 129 16.75 8.58 -4.79
C PRO A 129 15.74 9.73 -5.04
N PRO A 130 15.74 10.80 -4.21
CA PRO A 130 14.87 11.96 -4.40
C PRO A 130 15.36 12.85 -5.55
N THR A 131 15.22 12.35 -6.79
CA THR A 131 15.59 13.06 -8.03
C THR A 131 14.36 13.30 -8.90
N ALA A 132 14.47 14.29 -9.80
CA ALA A 132 13.39 14.63 -10.73
C ALA A 132 12.94 13.42 -11.60
N GLU A 133 13.88 12.55 -11.99
CA GLU A 133 13.57 11.34 -12.76
C GLU A 133 12.64 10.39 -11.98
N TRP A 134 12.97 10.12 -10.72
CA TRP A 134 12.16 9.26 -9.86
C TRP A 134 10.82 9.90 -9.49
N ALA A 135 10.79 11.21 -9.25
CA ALA A 135 9.54 11.95 -9.02
C ALA A 135 8.60 11.86 -10.23
N VAL A 136 9.09 12.05 -11.46
CA VAL A 136 8.28 11.92 -12.68
C VAL A 136 7.77 10.49 -12.86
N ALA A 137 8.63 9.49 -12.62
CA ALA A 137 8.23 8.09 -12.72
C ALA A 137 7.12 7.73 -11.71
N LEU A 138 7.30 8.10 -10.44
CA LEU A 138 6.31 7.87 -9.39
C LEU A 138 5.00 8.61 -9.69
N LYS A 139 5.05 9.90 -10.06
CA LYS A 139 3.87 10.70 -10.41
C LYS A 139 3.01 10.03 -11.48
N ARG A 140 3.63 9.50 -12.54
CA ARG A 140 2.90 8.77 -13.60
C ARG A 140 2.18 7.54 -13.08
N ARG A 141 2.79 6.80 -12.15
CA ARG A 141 2.16 5.62 -11.52
C ARG A 141 0.99 6.00 -10.63
N LEU A 142 1.13 7.06 -9.82
CA LEU A 142 0.05 7.57 -8.97
C LEU A 142 -1.15 8.01 -9.81
N GLN A 143 -0.93 8.76 -10.89
CA GLN A 143 -1.99 9.19 -11.81
C GLN A 143 -2.69 8.01 -12.49
N PHE A 144 -1.94 6.96 -12.87
CA PHE A 144 -2.53 5.75 -13.42
C PHE A 144 -3.47 5.07 -12.43
N ILE A 145 -3.05 4.94 -11.18
CA ILE A 145 -3.85 4.33 -10.10
C ILE A 145 -5.11 5.14 -9.82
N GLU A 146 -4.97 6.45 -9.67
CA GLU A 146 -6.09 7.36 -9.39
C GLU A 146 -7.16 7.29 -10.50
N GLN A 147 -6.74 7.28 -11.77
CA GLN A 147 -7.65 7.21 -12.91
C GLN A 147 -8.26 5.82 -13.14
N LYS A 148 -7.48 4.75 -12.98
CA LYS A 148 -7.89 3.39 -13.37
C LYS A 148 -8.53 2.60 -12.25
N ILE A 149 -8.16 2.87 -11.00
CA ILE A 149 -8.61 2.13 -9.82
C ILE A 149 -9.67 2.94 -9.10
N LEU A 150 -9.39 4.21 -8.76
CA LEU A 150 -10.35 5.06 -8.05
C LEU A 150 -11.39 5.71 -8.97
N GLY A 151 -11.14 5.74 -10.28
CA GLY A 151 -12.02 6.37 -11.25
C GLY A 151 -12.16 7.89 -11.06
N GLN A 152 -11.20 8.53 -10.38
CA GLN A 152 -11.20 9.97 -10.17
C GLN A 152 -10.47 10.68 -11.32
N PRO A 153 -11.02 11.79 -11.84
CA PRO A 153 -10.29 12.62 -12.81
C PRO A 153 -9.11 13.31 -12.10
N THR A 154 -7.93 13.27 -12.72
CA THR A 154 -6.80 14.14 -12.34
C THR A 154 -7.16 15.58 -12.70
N ASP A 155 -7.24 16.46 -11.69
CA ASP A 155 -7.36 17.92 -11.86
C ASP A 155 -6.11 18.55 -12.54
#